data_AF-A0A2V9VMA0-F1
#
_entry.id   AF-A0A2V9VMA0-F1
#
_cell.length_a   1.000
_cell.length_b   1.000
_cell.length_c   1.000
_cell.angle_alpha   90.00
_cell.angle_beta   90.00
_cell.angle_gamma   90.00
#
_symmetry.space_group_name_H-M   'P 1'
#
loop_
_entity.id
_entity.type
_entity.pdbx_description
1 polymer ?
#
loop_
_entity_poly.entity_id
_entity_poly.type
_entity_poly.pdbx_seq_one_letter_code
_entity_poly.pdbx_strand_id
1 'polypeptide(L)'
;MKSVAKAEPVQAGSHDGIGWRQFPKFEEVLSSNEPAALLAKVEKTCRQLNEVLQAGSDADKARARQAMTAYGRSLDLLRLLTEMRDKSAAQS
;
A
#
# COMPACT_ATOMS: atom_id res chain seq x y z
N MET A 1 -24.10 36.25 43.55
CA MET A 1 -24.93 35.07 43.21
C MET A 1 -24.30 34.42 41.99
N LYS A 2 -23.65 33.27 42.19
CA LYS A 2 -23.01 32.48 41.12
C LYS A 2 -24.02 31.45 40.63
N SER A 3 -24.27 31.38 39.34
CA SER A 3 -24.75 30.16 38.70
C SER A 3 -24.13 30.08 37.32
N VAL A 4 -23.09 29.25 37.29
CA VAL A 4 -22.41 28.76 36.09
C VAL A 4 -23.41 27.90 35.34
N ALA A 5 -23.77 28.32 34.12
CA ALA A 5 -24.51 27.48 33.21
C ALA A 5 -23.63 26.27 32.84
N LYS A 6 -24.10 25.10 33.26
CA LYS A 6 -23.51 23.78 33.06
C LYS A 6 -23.40 23.50 31.56
N ALA A 7 -22.17 23.45 31.05
CA ALA A 7 -21.90 22.92 29.72
C ALA A 7 -22.38 21.46 29.67
N GLU A 8 -23.28 21.16 28.75
CA GLU A 8 -23.65 19.79 28.44
C GLU A 8 -22.41 19.03 27.93
N PRO A 9 -22.21 17.77 28.33
CA PRO A 9 -21.11 16.99 27.80
C PRO A 9 -21.41 16.72 26.32
N VAL A 10 -20.64 17.36 25.44
CA VAL A 10 -20.50 16.89 24.06
C VAL A 10 -19.98 15.47 24.17
N GLN A 11 -20.87 14.50 23.91
CA GLN A 11 -20.47 13.12 23.70
C GLN A 11 -19.32 13.13 22.71
N ALA A 12 -18.14 12.73 23.18
CA ALA A 12 -17.03 12.38 22.31
C ALA A 12 -17.52 11.19 21.48
N GLY A 13 -18.15 11.50 20.35
CA GLY A 13 -18.48 10.53 19.34
C GLY A 13 -17.18 9.87 18.93
N SER A 14 -17.00 8.64 19.39
CA SER A 14 -16.08 7.66 18.83
C SER A 14 -16.47 7.45 17.38
N HIS A 15 -15.98 8.33 16.53
CA HIS A 15 -15.98 8.20 15.09
C HIS A 15 -14.73 8.93 14.62
N ASP A 16 -13.59 8.28 14.81
CA ASP A 16 -12.42 8.47 13.95
C ASP A 16 -12.79 7.95 12.54
N GLY A 17 -13.78 8.61 11.95
CA GLY A 17 -14.36 8.38 10.64
C GLY A 17 -13.43 8.94 9.59
N ILE A 18 -12.27 8.31 9.45
CA ILE A 18 -11.35 8.58 8.36
C ILE A 18 -11.38 7.38 7.41
N GLY A 19 -12.51 7.18 6.74
CA GLY A 19 -12.68 6.13 5.72
C GLY A 19 -11.70 6.24 4.54
N TRP A 20 -11.04 7.39 4.35
CA TRP A 20 -10.00 7.55 3.33
C TRP A 20 -8.65 6.91 3.70
N ARG A 21 -8.51 6.38 4.93
CA ARG A 21 -7.32 5.67 5.39
C ARG A 21 -7.45 4.15 5.41
N GLN A 22 -8.62 3.62 5.09
CA GLN A 22 -8.79 2.17 4.97
C GLN A 22 -8.55 1.75 3.53
N PHE A 23 -7.59 0.85 3.35
CA PHE A 23 -7.26 0.28 2.06
C PHE A 23 -7.42 -1.23 2.17
N PRO A 24 -8.65 -1.78 2.15
CA PRO A 24 -8.92 -3.15 2.55
C PRO A 24 -8.09 -4.19 1.79
N LYS A 25 -7.87 -3.96 0.49
CA LYS A 25 -7.02 -4.84 -0.34
C LYS A 25 -5.53 -4.75 0.01
N PHE A 26 -5.03 -3.57 0.40
CA PHE A 26 -3.66 -3.43 0.87
C PHE A 26 -3.49 -4.04 2.25
N GLU A 27 -4.46 -3.83 3.14
CA GLU A 27 -4.50 -4.43 4.47
C GLU A 27 -4.53 -5.96 4.38
N GLU A 28 -5.34 -6.53 3.48
CA GLU A 28 -5.38 -7.97 3.18
C GLU A 28 -4.01 -8.50 2.71
N VAL A 29 -3.35 -7.79 1.79
CA VAL A 29 -2.01 -8.16 1.30
C VAL A 29 -0.95 -8.06 2.38
N LEU A 30 -1.01 -7.04 3.26
CA LEU A 30 -0.04 -6.82 4.34
C LEU A 30 -0.28 -7.70 5.57
N SER A 31 -1.51 -8.19 5.77
CA SER A 31 -1.90 -9.09 6.86
C SER A 31 -1.77 -10.56 6.49
N SER A 32 -1.75 -10.88 5.20
CA SER A 32 -1.45 -12.21 4.70
C SER A 32 0.01 -12.58 4.95
N ASN A 33 0.24 -13.80 5.46
CA ASN A 33 1.57 -14.42 5.50
C ASN A 33 2.09 -14.81 4.11
N GLU A 34 1.28 -14.68 3.05
CA GLU A 34 1.65 -15.00 1.67
C GLU A 34 1.60 -13.77 0.74
N PRO A 35 2.62 -12.89 0.78
CA PRO A 35 2.90 -12.00 -0.35
C PRO A 35 3.34 -12.79 -1.61
N ALA A 36 3.63 -14.08 -1.48
CA ALA A 36 4.23 -14.93 -2.52
C ALA A 36 3.43 -14.95 -3.84
N ALA A 37 2.09 -15.04 -3.80
CA ALA A 37 1.28 -15.11 -5.03
C ALA A 37 1.29 -13.79 -5.81
N LEU A 38 1.19 -12.65 -5.10
CA LEU A 38 1.28 -11.32 -5.71
C LEU A 38 2.70 -11.09 -6.27
N LEU A 39 3.73 -11.41 -5.49
CA LEU A 39 5.13 -11.28 -5.91
C LEU A 39 5.44 -12.15 -7.13
N ALA A 40 4.95 -13.40 -7.17
CA ALA A 40 5.11 -14.28 -8.31
C ALA A 40 4.45 -13.72 -9.58
N LYS A 41 3.28 -13.05 -9.45
CA LYS A 41 2.63 -12.37 -10.57
C LYS A 41 3.42 -11.15 -11.04
N VAL A 42 3.98 -10.37 -10.11
CA VAL A 42 4.88 -9.24 -10.44
C VAL A 42 6.11 -9.73 -11.19
N GLU A 43 6.79 -10.76 -10.67
CA GLU A 43 7.95 -11.35 -11.34
C GLU A 43 7.64 -11.85 -12.75
N LYS A 44 6.54 -12.59 -12.91
CA LYS A 44 6.11 -13.06 -14.23
C LYS A 44 5.90 -11.90 -15.19
N THR A 45 5.27 -10.83 -14.72
CA THR A 45 5.02 -9.63 -15.54
C THR A 45 6.32 -8.91 -15.89
N CYS A 46 7.25 -8.78 -14.95
CA CYS A 46 8.57 -8.20 -15.21
C CYS A 46 9.37 -9.02 -16.24
N ARG A 47 9.30 -10.35 -16.21
CA ARG A 47 9.92 -11.21 -17.24
C ARG A 47 9.33 -10.94 -18.63
N GLN A 48 8.01 -10.86 -18.74
CA GLN A 48 7.32 -10.53 -20.01
C GLN A 48 7.69 -9.13 -20.50
N LEU A 49 7.76 -8.14 -19.60
CA LEU A 49 8.21 -6.79 -19.96
C LEU A 49 9.66 -6.78 -20.45
N ASN A 50 10.52 -7.61 -19.86
CA ASN A 50 11.89 -7.74 -20.32
C ASN A 50 11.97 -8.36 -21.73
N GLU A 51 11.14 -9.34 -22.05
CA GLU A 51 11.02 -9.86 -23.42
C GLU A 51 10.62 -8.76 -24.42
N VAL A 52 9.65 -7.91 -24.04
CA VAL A 52 9.25 -6.74 -24.84
C VAL A 52 10.40 -5.73 -24.98
N LEU A 53 11.22 -5.54 -23.95
CA LEU A 53 12.39 -4.66 -24.03
C LEU A 53 13.45 -5.15 -25.03
N GLN A 54 13.57 -6.46 -25.23
CA GLN A 54 14.53 -7.01 -26.18
C GLN A 54 13.99 -6.96 -27.62
N ALA A 55 12.72 -7.34 -27.82
CA ALA A 55 12.17 -7.64 -29.16
C ALA A 55 11.07 -6.67 -29.65
N GLY A 56 10.56 -5.78 -28.80
CA GLY A 56 9.45 -4.88 -29.13
C GLY A 56 9.82 -3.70 -30.05
N SER A 57 8.79 -3.02 -30.55
CA SER A 57 8.96 -1.72 -31.21
C SER A 57 9.52 -0.67 -30.23
N ASP A 58 10.04 0.46 -30.73
CA ASP A 58 10.53 1.53 -29.84
C ASP A 58 9.43 2.08 -28.92
N ALA A 59 8.19 2.15 -29.42
CA ALA A 59 7.02 2.53 -28.63
C ALA A 59 6.72 1.49 -27.53
N ASP A 60 6.81 0.19 -27.85
CA ASP A 60 6.61 -0.87 -26.85
C ASP A 60 7.72 -0.89 -25.81
N LYS A 61 8.97 -0.70 -26.23
CA LYS A 61 10.12 -0.60 -25.33
C LYS A 61 9.97 0.61 -24.39
N ALA A 62 9.51 1.74 -24.88
CA ALA A 62 9.23 2.92 -24.05
C ALA A 62 8.14 2.63 -23.00
N ARG A 63 7.03 2.00 -23.40
CA ARG A 63 5.96 1.58 -22.48
C ARG A 63 6.44 0.55 -21.46
N ALA A 64 7.23 -0.43 -21.89
CA ALA A 64 7.77 -1.46 -21.02
C ALA A 64 8.72 -0.89 -19.96
N ARG A 65 9.58 0.09 -20.32
CA ARG A 65 10.42 0.82 -19.36
C ARG A 65 9.59 1.51 -18.28
N GLN A 66 8.54 2.24 -18.68
CA GLN A 66 7.65 2.92 -17.74
C GLN A 66 6.96 1.93 -16.79
N ALA A 67 6.46 0.81 -17.32
CA ALA A 67 5.84 -0.24 -16.52
C ALA A 67 6.82 -0.87 -15.52
N MET A 68 8.06 -1.18 -15.95
CA MET A 68 9.08 -1.72 -15.05
C MET A 68 9.44 -0.73 -13.93
N THR A 69 9.54 0.57 -14.22
CA THR A 69 9.74 1.59 -13.18
C THR A 69 8.59 1.62 -12.18
N ALA A 70 7.34 1.51 -12.64
CA ALA A 70 6.16 1.49 -11.75
C ALA A 70 6.13 0.25 -10.84
N TYR A 71 6.46 -0.93 -11.39
CA TYR A 71 6.58 -2.16 -10.59
C TYR A 71 7.69 -2.05 -9.55
N GLY A 72 8.87 -1.54 -9.92
CA GLY A 72 9.98 -1.31 -8.99
C GLY A 72 9.57 -0.44 -7.80
N ARG A 73 8.97 0.73 -8.07
CA ARG A 73 8.47 1.64 -7.02
C ARG A 73 7.43 0.99 -6.11
N SER A 74 6.58 0.13 -6.67
CA SER A 74 5.53 -0.56 -5.90
C SER A 74 6.12 -1.61 -4.96
N LEU A 75 7.18 -2.32 -5.39
CA LEU A 75 7.91 -3.27 -4.56
C LEU A 75 8.69 -2.57 -3.44
N ASP A 76 9.31 -1.43 -3.73
CA ASP A 76 9.99 -0.61 -2.72
C ASP A 76 9.00 -0.15 -1.63
N LEU A 77 7.81 0.30 -2.03
CA LEU A 77 6.76 0.69 -1.09
C LEU A 77 6.29 -0.50 -0.23
N LEU A 78 6.06 -1.66 -0.85
CA LEU A 78 5.66 -2.87 -0.12
C LEU A 78 6.71 -3.26 0.93
N ARG A 79 8.00 -3.18 0.58
CA ARG A 79 9.10 -3.40 1.51
C ARG A 79 9.04 -2.44 2.69
N LEU A 80 8.91 -1.14 2.44
CA LEU A 80 8.84 -0.12 3.50
C LEU A 80 7.66 -0.38 4.45
N LEU A 81 6.48 -0.69 3.91
CA LEU A 81 5.29 -1.01 4.70
C LEU A 81 5.50 -2.26 5.57
N THR A 82 6.14 -3.29 5.03
CA THR A 82 6.47 -4.52 5.76
C THR A 82 7.45 -4.22 6.90
N GLU A 83 8.51 -3.46 6.63
CA GLU A 83 9.48 -3.06 7.67
C GLU A 83 8.82 -2.23 8.78
N MET A 84 7.88 -1.34 8.44
CA MET A 84 7.13 -0.56 9.42
C MET A 84 6.20 -1.44 10.28
N ARG A 85 5.48 -2.39 9.66
CA ARG A 85 4.64 -3.36 10.36
C ARG A 85 5.45 -4.17 11.36
N ASP A 86 6.59 -4.72 10.93
CA ASP A 86 7.43 -5.57 11.76
C ASP A 86 8.02 -4.80 12.95
N LYS A 87 8.44 -3.54 12.74
CA LYS A 87 8.87 -2.63 13.82
C LYS A 87 7.75 -2.36 14.83
N SER A 88 6.52 -2.14 14.36
CA SER A 88 5.37 -1.91 15.25
C SER A 88 5.03 -3.15 16.07
N ALA A 89 5.10 -4.34 15.47
CA ALA A 89 4.85 -5.60 16.15
C ALA A 89 5.92 -5.93 17.21
N ALA A 90 7.18 -5.58 16.97
CA ALA A 90 8.27 -5.78 17.93
C ALA A 90 8.23 -4.82 19.14
N GLN A 91 7.45 -3.73 19.06
CA GLN A 91 7.31 -2.72 20.12
C GLN A 91 6.03 -2.90 20.96
N SER A 92 5.18 -3.86 20.60
CA SER A 92 3.92 -4.19 21.30
C SER A 92 4.10 -5.42 22.17
#